data_AF-A0A1F8GXB4-F1
#
_entry.id   AF-A0A1F8GXB4-F1
#
_cell.length_a   1.000
_cell.length_b   1.000
_cell.length_c   1.000
_cell.angle_alpha   90.00
_cell.angle_beta   90.00
_cell.angle_gamma   90.00
#
_symmetry.space_group_name_H-M   'P 1'
#
loop_
_entity.id
_entity.type
_entity.pdbx_description
1 polymer ?
#
loop_
_entity_poly.entity_id
_entity_poly.type
_entity_poly.pdbx_seq_one_letter_code
_entity_poly.pdbx_strand_id
1 'polypeptide(L)'
;METYGIPLFFIACLLAALWEHLRQVRASSLKRAISQITEGTRIRYKHRPLPQYFEGEVLAVLRGERGEREDVTGYYVTEEWGPSYTYAHEIAPEDILAVLKHKKASVKTRLSIPMLC
;
A
#
# COMPACT_ATOMS: atom_id res chain seq x y z
N MET A 1 -6.49 52.48 -16.35
CA MET A 1 -5.56 51.35 -16.19
C MET A 1 -5.47 51.08 -14.71
N GLU A 2 -6.01 49.98 -14.17
CA GLU A 2 -5.66 49.42 -12.84
C GLU A 2 -6.53 48.20 -12.52
N THR A 3 -6.10 47.03 -12.98
CA THR A 3 -6.76 45.75 -12.70
C THR A 3 -5.70 44.68 -12.45
N TYR A 4 -5.13 44.65 -11.23
CA TYR A 4 -4.23 43.57 -10.79
C TYR A 4 -4.42 43.18 -9.31
N GLY A 5 -5.66 43.22 -8.78
CA GLY A 5 -5.97 42.81 -7.41
C GLY A 5 -6.46 41.36 -7.25
N ILE A 6 -6.69 40.64 -8.34
CA ILE A 6 -7.35 39.32 -8.36
C ILE A 6 -6.40 38.08 -8.29
N PRO A 7 -5.05 38.15 -8.48
CA PRO A 7 -4.29 36.91 -8.66
C PRO A 7 -4.11 36.07 -7.38
N LEU A 8 -4.08 36.69 -6.20
CA LEU A 8 -3.74 35.97 -4.96
C LEU A 8 -4.86 35.06 -4.44
N PHE A 9 -6.12 35.54 -4.48
CA PHE A 9 -7.26 34.75 -4.00
C PHE A 9 -7.52 33.52 -4.90
N PHE A 10 -7.33 33.67 -6.21
CA PHE A 10 -7.55 32.60 -7.18
C PHE A 10 -6.52 31.47 -7.03
N ILE A 11 -5.24 31.81 -6.77
CA ILE A 11 -4.18 30.83 -6.51
C ILE A 11 -4.46 30.06 -5.22
N ALA A 12 -4.90 30.74 -4.15
CA ALA A 12 -5.25 30.09 -2.89
C ALA A 12 -6.42 29.10 -3.05
N CYS A 13 -7.47 29.48 -3.79
CA CYS A 13 -8.59 28.59 -4.08
C CYS A 13 -8.18 27.39 -4.95
N LEU A 14 -7.34 27.60 -5.96
CA LEU A 14 -6.82 26.51 -6.79
C LEU A 14 -6.00 25.51 -5.98
N LEU A 15 -5.13 26.00 -5.08
CA LEU A 15 -4.33 25.13 -4.21
C LEU A 15 -5.20 24.34 -3.24
N ALA A 16 -6.27 24.94 -2.69
CA ALA A 16 -7.20 24.24 -1.81
C ALA A 16 -8.00 23.15 -2.55
N ALA A 17 -8.52 23.47 -3.75
CA ALA A 17 -9.23 22.51 -4.58
C ALA A 17 -8.31 21.36 -5.02
N LEU A 18 -7.07 21.67 -5.37
CA LEU A 18 -6.07 20.66 -5.73
C LEU A 18 -5.72 19.76 -4.55
N TRP A 19 -5.57 20.33 -3.35
CA TRP A 19 -5.29 19.57 -2.13
C TRP A 19 -6.44 18.60 -1.78
N GLU A 20 -7.69 19.06 -1.85
CA GLU A 20 -8.86 18.21 -1.60
C GLU A 20 -8.98 17.10 -2.66
N HIS A 21 -8.71 17.42 -3.93
CA HIS A 21 -8.68 16.43 -5.00
C HIS A 21 -7.58 15.38 -4.79
N LEU A 22 -6.36 15.81 -4.42
CA LEU A 22 -5.26 14.90 -4.08
C LEU A 22 -5.60 14.01 -2.87
N ARG A 23 -6.32 14.54 -1.86
CA ARG A 23 -6.79 13.78 -0.71
C ARG A 23 -7.80 12.70 -1.11
N GLN A 24 -8.77 13.04 -1.96
CA GLN A 24 -9.78 12.10 -2.46
C GLN A 24 -9.18 11.02 -3.38
N VAL A 25 -8.26 11.40 -4.27
CA VAL A 25 -7.54 10.45 -5.14
C VAL A 25 -6.72 9.47 -4.31
N ARG A 26 -6.05 9.94 -3.24
CA ARG A 26 -5.27 9.07 -2.35
C ARG A 26 -6.15 8.09 -1.59
N ALA A 27 -7.30 8.52 -1.07
CA ALA A 27 -8.23 7.66 -0.35
C ALA A 27 -8.86 6.58 -1.25
N SER A 28 -9.29 6.95 -2.46
CA SER A 28 -9.88 6.01 -3.42
C SER A 28 -8.86 5.02 -3.99
N SER A 29 -7.63 5.45 -4.26
CA SER A 29 -6.56 4.57 -4.72
C SER A 29 -6.14 3.56 -3.65
N LEU A 30 -6.08 3.99 -2.39
CA LEU A 30 -5.75 3.10 -1.28
C LEU A 30 -6.83 2.04 -1.07
N LYS A 31 -8.11 2.42 -1.09
CA LYS A 31 -9.23 1.47 -1.00
C LYS A 31 -9.19 0.41 -2.11
N ARG A 32 -8.91 0.82 -3.36
CA ARG A 32 -8.73 -0.15 -4.46
C ARG A 32 -7.53 -1.06 -4.24
N ALA A 33 -6.40 -0.52 -3.81
CA ALA A 33 -5.21 -1.32 -3.53
C ALA A 33 -5.46 -2.36 -2.42
N ILE A 34 -6.16 -1.97 -1.35
CA ILE A 34 -6.57 -2.84 -0.24
C ILE A 34 -7.48 -3.97 -0.73
N SER A 35 -8.44 -3.68 -1.61
CA SER A 35 -9.33 -4.70 -2.19
C SER A 35 -8.61 -5.73 -3.10
N GLN A 36 -7.39 -5.41 -3.55
CA GLN A 36 -6.56 -6.30 -4.38
C GLN A 36 -5.57 -7.13 -3.57
N ILE A 37 -5.51 -6.95 -2.24
CA ILE A 37 -4.64 -7.73 -1.37
C ILE A 37 -5.18 -9.15 -1.27
N THR A 38 -4.35 -10.10 -1.67
CA THR A 38 -4.60 -11.54 -1.50
C THR A 38 -3.51 -12.16 -0.65
N GLU A 39 -3.70 -13.41 -0.25
CA GLU A 39 -2.64 -14.23 0.34
C GLU A 39 -1.39 -14.24 -0.56
N GLY A 40 -0.21 -14.19 0.05
CA GLY A 40 1.08 -14.03 -0.62
C GLY A 40 1.42 -12.59 -1.06
N THR A 41 0.51 -11.63 -0.86
CA THR A 41 0.80 -10.23 -1.19
C THR A 41 1.72 -9.63 -0.15
N ARG A 42 2.83 -9.03 -0.59
CA ARG A 42 3.73 -8.29 0.30
C ARG A 42 3.20 -6.88 0.52
N ILE A 43 3.06 -6.46 1.76
CA ILE A 43 2.51 -5.15 2.13
C ILE A 43 3.42 -4.43 3.11
N ARG A 44 3.35 -3.10 3.09
CA ARG A 44 3.99 -2.24 4.08
C ARG A 44 2.92 -1.64 4.99
N TYR A 45 3.06 -1.83 6.29
CA TYR A 45 2.09 -1.41 7.29
C TYR A 45 2.76 -0.67 8.45
N LYS A 46 1.96 0.05 9.24
CA LYS A 46 2.40 0.73 10.47
C LYS A 46 2.01 -0.10 11.68
N HIS A 47 2.99 -0.57 12.47
CA HIS A 47 2.70 -1.38 13.65
C HIS A 47 2.49 -0.50 14.88
N ARG A 48 1.26 -0.36 15.39
CA ARG A 48 1.03 0.30 16.70
C ARG A 48 1.49 -0.62 17.85
N PRO A 49 2.17 -0.12 18.89
CA PRO A 49 2.31 1.28 19.28
C PRO A 49 3.55 2.01 18.72
N LEU A 50 4.43 1.34 17.98
CA LEU A 50 5.67 1.95 17.50
C LEU A 50 5.41 2.76 16.21
N PRO A 51 5.99 3.97 16.05
CA PRO A 51 5.91 4.71 14.79
C PRO A 51 6.84 4.12 13.71
N GLN A 52 6.98 2.79 13.68
CA GLN A 52 7.83 2.06 12.74
C GLN A 52 6.99 1.40 11.65
N TYR A 53 7.59 1.33 10.46
CA TYR A 53 6.98 0.73 9.29
C TYR A 53 7.60 -0.64 9.07
N PHE A 54 6.76 -1.64 8.87
CA PHE A 54 7.16 -3.03 8.67
C PHE A 54 6.71 -3.51 7.30
N GLU A 55 7.45 -4.47 6.75
CA GLU A 55 7.08 -5.17 5.54
C GLU A 55 6.84 -6.63 5.86
N GLY A 56 5.75 -7.15 5.35
CA GLY A 56 5.36 -8.53 5.61
C GLY A 56 4.54 -9.11 4.48
N GLU A 57 4.37 -10.42 4.49
CA GLU A 57 3.55 -11.14 3.54
C GLU A 57 2.20 -11.48 4.16
N VAL A 58 1.11 -11.22 3.43
CA VAL A 58 -0.24 -11.54 3.89
C VAL A 58 -0.43 -13.04 3.85
N LEU A 59 -0.64 -13.65 5.02
CA LEU A 59 -0.95 -15.07 5.17
C LEU A 59 -2.43 -15.36 4.92
N ALA A 60 -3.31 -14.49 5.42
CA ALA A 60 -4.75 -14.66 5.32
C ALA A 60 -5.44 -13.29 5.38
N VAL A 61 -6.59 -13.19 4.71
CA VAL A 61 -7.44 -12.00 4.72
C VAL A 61 -8.66 -12.29 5.61
N LEU A 62 -8.82 -11.52 6.67
CA LEU A 62 -9.97 -11.62 7.57
C LEU A 62 -11.16 -10.90 6.93
N ARG A 63 -12.28 -11.62 6.80
CA ARG A 63 -13.53 -11.08 6.24
C ARG A 63 -14.64 -11.22 7.28
N GLY A 64 -15.47 -10.20 7.41
CA GLY A 64 -16.64 -10.24 8.27
C GLY A 64 -17.62 -11.35 7.85
N GLU A 65 -18.44 -11.83 8.80
CA GLU A 65 -19.42 -12.91 8.60
C GLU A 65 -20.49 -12.61 7.54
N ARG A 66 -20.66 -11.34 7.13
CA ARG A 66 -21.46 -10.97 5.97
C ARG A 66 -20.53 -10.88 4.78
N GLY A 67 -20.51 -11.90 3.93
CA GLY A 67 -19.58 -12.07 2.81
C GLY A 67 -19.64 -11.03 1.68
N GLU A 68 -19.79 -9.74 1.99
CA GLU A 68 -19.49 -8.67 1.06
C GLU A 68 -17.97 -8.52 0.95
N ARG A 69 -17.47 -8.43 -0.30
CA ARG A 69 -16.04 -8.19 -0.56
C ARG A 69 -15.52 -6.85 0.00
N GLU A 70 -16.41 -5.99 0.50
CA GLU A 70 -16.09 -4.71 1.14
C GLU A 70 -15.87 -4.82 2.66
N ASP A 71 -16.18 -5.95 3.29
CA ASP A 71 -16.04 -6.17 4.75
C ASP A 71 -14.70 -6.85 5.12
N VAL A 72 -13.58 -6.38 4.58
CA VAL A 72 -12.26 -6.84 5.07
C VAL A 72 -12.03 -6.23 6.44
N THR A 73 -12.07 -7.06 7.48
CA THR A 73 -11.90 -6.64 8.87
C THR A 73 -10.44 -6.54 9.28
N GLY A 74 -9.55 -7.29 8.59
CA GLY A 74 -8.13 -7.28 8.89
C GLY A 74 -7.32 -8.21 7.98
N TYR A 75 -6.02 -8.26 8.24
CA TYR A 75 -5.07 -9.12 7.54
C TYR A 75 -4.14 -9.78 8.55
N TYR A 76 -3.88 -11.07 8.37
CA TYR A 76 -2.76 -11.73 9.05
C TYR A 76 -1.51 -11.58 8.20
N VAL A 77 -0.47 -10.99 8.78
CA VAL A 77 0.78 -10.67 8.08
C VAL A 77 1.96 -11.30 8.81
N THR A 78 2.89 -11.88 8.05
CA THR A 78 4.18 -12.31 8.59
C THR A 78 5.07 -11.12 8.88
N GLU A 79 5.57 -11.04 10.10
CA GLU A 79 6.61 -10.10 10.49
C GLU A 79 7.91 -10.87 10.72
N GLU A 80 8.94 -10.57 9.92
CA GLU A 80 10.27 -11.16 10.06
C GLU A 80 11.05 -10.41 11.16
N TRP A 81 11.08 -10.99 12.37
CA TRP A 81 11.91 -10.52 13.48
C TRP A 81 13.24 -11.29 13.50
N GLY A 82 14.16 -10.89 12.61
CA GLY A 82 15.47 -11.51 12.50
C GLY A 82 15.46 -12.87 11.77
N PRO A 83 16.58 -13.60 11.77
CA PRO A 83 16.82 -14.74 10.87
C PRO A 83 16.00 -16.02 11.18
N SER A 84 15.17 -16.05 12.22
CA SER A 84 14.53 -17.30 12.66
C SER A 84 13.13 -17.16 13.27
N TYR A 85 12.55 -15.97 13.28
CA TYR A 85 11.23 -15.76 13.89
C TYR A 85 10.30 -15.04 12.92
N THR A 86 9.26 -15.76 12.50
CA THR A 86 8.17 -15.23 11.69
C THR A 86 6.92 -15.28 12.55
N TYR A 87 6.45 -14.11 12.99
CA TYR A 87 5.20 -14.01 13.75
C TYR A 87 4.06 -13.57 12.83
N ALA A 88 2.87 -14.12 13.02
CA ALA A 88 1.67 -13.68 12.34
C ALA A 88 0.97 -12.63 13.20
N HIS A 89 0.80 -11.42 12.67
CA HIS A 89 0.11 -10.34 13.35
C HIS A 89 -1.16 -9.96 12.60
N GLU A 90 -2.23 -9.74 13.35
CA GLU A 90 -3.44 -9.12 12.82
C GLU A 90 -3.23 -7.62 12.68
N ILE A 91 -3.48 -7.10 11.48
CA ILE A 91 -3.43 -5.68 11.21
C ILE A 91 -4.76 -5.20 10.63
N ALA A 92 -5.16 -3.99 11.03
CA ALA A 92 -6.32 -3.34 10.46
C ALA A 92 -5.99 -2.80 9.05
N PRO A 93 -6.98 -2.74 8.13
CA PRO A 93 -6.77 -2.19 6.79
C PRO A 93 -6.27 -0.74 6.79
N GLU A 94 -6.65 0.05 7.79
CA GLU A 94 -6.26 1.45 7.96
C GLU A 94 -4.76 1.65 8.24
N ASP A 95 -4.11 0.64 8.79
CA ASP A 95 -2.68 0.70 9.10
C ASP A 95 -1.81 0.26 7.89
N ILE A 96 -2.43 -0.17 6.79
CA ILE A 96 -1.74 -0.50 5.53
C ILE A 96 -1.41 0.80 4.78
N LEU A 97 -0.12 1.00 4.52
CA LEU A 97 0.38 2.20 3.85
C LEU A 97 0.53 1.99 2.35
N ALA A 98 0.97 0.81 1.94
CA ALA A 98 1.18 0.48 0.54
C ALA A 98 1.15 -1.04 0.31
N VAL A 99 0.62 -1.42 -0.85
CA VAL A 99 0.79 -2.77 -1.39
C VAL A 99 2.06 -2.77 -2.24
N LEU A 100 3.02 -3.61 -1.86
CA LEU A 100 4.28 -3.72 -2.58
C LEU A 100 4.04 -4.65 -3.76
N LYS A 101 4.20 -4.14 -4.99
CA LYS A 101 4.18 -5.00 -6.17
C LYS A 101 5.23 -6.08 -5.97
N HIS A 102 4.84 -7.34 -6.13
CA HIS A 102 5.76 -8.46 -6.18
C HIS A 102 6.83 -8.09 -7.21
N LYS A 103 8.04 -7.76 -6.75
CA LYS A 103 9.19 -7.69 -7.64
C LYS A 103 9.37 -9.13 -8.10
N LYS A 104 8.75 -9.52 -9.22
CA LYS A 104 9.29 -10.60 -10.03
C LYS A 104 10.73 -10.18 -10.23
N ALA A 105 11.64 -10.83 -9.51
CA ALA A 105 13.04 -10.77 -9.80
C ALA A 105 13.12 -11.29 -11.24
N SER A 106 13.05 -10.38 -12.21
CA SER A 106 13.48 -10.62 -13.57
C SER A 106 15.00 -10.69 -13.47
N VAL A 107 15.47 -11.76 -12.84
CA VAL A 107 16.80 -12.26 -13.04
C VAL A 107 16.78 -12.62 -14.52
N LYS A 108 17.24 -11.68 -15.36
CA LYS A 108 17.78 -12.02 -16.66
C LYS A 108 19.02 -12.86 -16.40
N THR A 109 18.81 -14.10 -15.96
CA THR A 109 19.83 -15.13 -16.03
C THR A 109 20.01 -15.36 -17.51
N ARG A 110 20.94 -14.61 -18.13
CA ARG A 110 21.64 -15.09 -19.32
C ARG A 110 22.32 -16.38 -18.86
N LEU A 111 21.60 -17.49 -18.95
CA LEU A 111 22.17 -18.82 -19.08
C LEU A 111 22.94 -18.78 -20.40
N SER A 112 24.18 -18.31 -20.33
CA SER A 112 25.19 -18.66 -21.31
C SER A 112 25.44 -20.15 -21.16
N ILE A 113 24.61 -20.94 -21.84
CA ILE A 113 24.91 -22.34 -22.13
C ILE A 113 26.22 -22.33 -22.91
N PRO A 114 27.31 -22.95 -22.45
CA PRO A 114 28.51 -23.07 -23.26
C PRO A 114 28.18 -23.96 -24.46
N MET A 115 28.27 -23.41 -25.67
CA MET A 115 28.34 -24.20 -26.89
C MET A 115 29.62 -25.05 -26.81
N LEU A 116 29.43 -26.36 -26.63
CA LEU A 116 30.38 -27.38 -27.06
C LEU A 116 30.26 -27.48 -28.59
N CYS A 117 31.25 -26.92 -29.29
CA CYS A 117 31.62 -27.26 -30.66
C CYS A 117 33.12 -27.51 -30.67
#